data_AF-A0A355AUR7-F1
#
_entry.id   AF-A0A355AUR7-F1
#
_cell.length_a   1.000
_cell.length_b   1.000
_cell.length_c   1.000
_cell.angle_alpha   90.00
_cell.angle_beta   90.00
_cell.angle_gamma   90.00
#
_symmetry.space_group_name_H-M   'P 1'
#
loop_
_entity.id
_entity.type
_entity.pdbx_description
1 polymer ?
#
loop_
_entity_poly.entity_id
_entity_poly.type
_entity_poly.pdbx_seq_one_letter_code
_entity_poly.pdbx_strand_id
1 'polypeptide(L)' 'MGIAGLLQLMASTAVVAACPCTYTPATLVEVLDGNTMILKIKGEPKTVHLAGIDTPELSD' A
#
# COMPACT_ATOMS: atom_id res chain seq x y z
N MET A 1 6.72 -8.41 -46.66
CA MET A 1 6.47 -7.88 -45.30
C MET A 1 5.20 -8.55 -44.80
N GLY A 2 5.34 -9.75 -44.23
CA GLY A 2 4.24 -10.65 -43.96
C GLY A 2 3.80 -10.61 -42.50
N ILE A 3 2.70 -11.31 -42.22
CA ILE A 3 2.05 -11.58 -40.93
C ILE A 3 2.99 -11.81 -39.72
N ALA A 4 4.25 -12.18 -39.95
CA ALA A 4 5.28 -12.30 -38.91
C ALA A 4 5.55 -10.96 -38.18
N GLY A 5 5.46 -9.83 -38.87
CA GLY A 5 5.65 -8.50 -38.26
C GLY A 5 4.50 -8.08 -37.33
N LEU A 6 3.28 -8.56 -37.60
CA LEU A 6 2.12 -8.27 -36.73
C LEU A 6 2.19 -9.07 -35.41
N LEU A 7 2.76 -10.27 -35.43
CA LEU A 7 2.88 -11.12 -34.23
C LEU A 7 3.89 -10.55 -33.23
N GLN A 8 4.93 -9.86 -33.72
CA GLN A 8 5.95 -9.20 -32.88
C GLN A 8 5.42 -7.95 -32.17
N LEU A 9 4.36 -7.30 -32.69
CA LEU A 9 3.74 -6.14 -32.04
C LEU A 9 2.91 -6.52 -30.81
N MET A 10 2.42 -7.75 -30.72
CA MET A 10 1.64 -8.25 -29.56
C MET A 10 2.53 -8.68 -28.39
N ALA A 11 3.84 -8.89 -28.61
CA ALA A 11 4.80 -9.19 -27.56
C ALA A 11 5.19 -7.95 -26.73
N SER A 12 4.81 -6.75 -27.19
CA SER A 12 4.98 -5.50 -26.44
C SER A 12 3.79 -5.20 -25.51
N THR A 13 2.97 -6.20 -25.22
CA THR A 13 1.88 -6.09 -24.25
C THR A 13 2.45 -5.80 -22.87
N ALA A 14 2.44 -4.51 -22.55
CA ALA A 14 2.30 -3.95 -21.22
C ALA A 14 2.86 -4.83 -20.09
N VAL A 15 4.18 -4.80 -19.92
CA VAL A 15 4.71 -4.82 -18.55
C VAL A 15 4.27 -3.51 -17.95
N VAL A 16 2.98 -3.43 -17.56
CA VAL A 16 2.59 -2.56 -16.47
C VAL A 16 3.53 -3.03 -15.38
N ALA A 17 4.51 -2.21 -15.03
CA ALA A 17 5.16 -2.33 -13.75
C ALA A 17 4.00 -2.20 -12.76
N ALA A 18 3.38 -3.32 -12.42
CA ALA A 18 2.63 -3.46 -11.21
C ALA A 18 3.70 -3.16 -10.18
N CYS A 19 3.81 -1.89 -9.78
CA CYS A 19 4.36 -1.57 -8.48
C CYS A 19 3.39 -2.35 -7.58
N PRO A 20 3.77 -3.53 -7.05
CA PRO A 20 2.91 -4.14 -6.10
C PRO A 20 3.04 -3.18 -4.93
N CYS A 21 2.06 -2.29 -4.75
CA CYS A 21 1.90 -1.64 -3.48
C CYS A 21 1.74 -2.82 -2.52
N THR A 22 2.83 -3.20 -1.88
CA THR A 22 2.87 -4.33 -0.95
C THR A 22 2.25 -3.81 0.32
N TYR A 23 0.92 -3.78 0.33
CA TYR A 23 0.19 -3.51 1.55
C TYR A 23 0.50 -4.61 2.53
N THR A 24 1.01 -4.23 3.70
CA THR A 24 1.19 -5.16 4.80
C THR A 24 -0.17 -5.34 5.47
N PRO A 25 -0.76 -6.55 5.50
CA PRO A 25 -2.02 -6.76 6.20
C PRO A 25 -1.88 -6.37 7.67
N ALA A 26 -2.87 -5.63 8.17
CA ALA A 26 -2.94 -5.17 9.53
C ALA A 26 -4.37 -5.28 10.06
N THR A 27 -4.52 -5.52 11.36
CA THR A 27 -5.82 -5.48 12.04
C THR A 27 -5.80 -4.34 13.05
N LEU A 28 -6.83 -3.48 13.05
CA LEU A 28 -6.96 -2.42 14.04
C LEU A 28 -7.15 -3.02 15.44
N VAL A 29 -6.36 -2.55 16.40
CA VAL A 29 -6.50 -2.90 17.82
C VAL A 29 -7.18 -1.76 18.57
N GLU A 30 -6.63 -0.55 18.44
CA GLU A 30 -7.09 0.63 19.17
C GLU A 30 -6.72 1.92 18.41
N VAL A 31 -7.53 2.95 18.54
CA VAL A 31 -7.23 4.30 18.03
C VAL A 31 -6.80 5.16 19.21
N LEU A 32 -5.60 5.73 19.16
CA LEU A 32 -5.06 6.57 20.24
C LEU A 32 -5.32 8.06 19.97
N ASP A 33 -5.16 8.47 18.72
CA ASP A 33 -5.35 9.85 18.25
C ASP A 33 -5.70 9.88 16.75
N GLY A 34 -6.03 11.05 16.20
CA GLY A 34 -6.42 11.26 14.81
C GLY A 34 -5.39 10.77 13.78
N ASN A 35 -4.11 10.72 14.14
CA ASN A 35 -3.04 10.18 13.30
C ASN A 35 -2.28 9.00 13.91
N THR A 36 -2.67 8.53 15.10
CA THR A 36 -1.91 7.52 15.85
C THR A 36 -2.80 6.38 16.32
N MET A 37 -2.41 5.13 16.03
CA MET A 37 -3.22 3.94 16.34
C MET A 37 -2.36 2.73 16.64
N ILE A 38 -2.91 1.75 17.37
CA ILE A 38 -2.30 0.45 17.58
C ILE A 38 -2.85 -0.51 16.53
N LEU A 39 -1.95 -1.08 15.71
CA LEU A 39 -2.26 -2.10 14.71
C LEU A 39 -1.57 -3.41 15.05
N LYS A 40 -2.26 -4.53 14.79
CA LYS A 40 -1.65 -5.86 14.80
C LYS A 40 -1.05 -6.14 13.43
N ILE A 41 0.28 -6.15 13.36
CA ILE A 41 1.05 -6.40 12.14
C ILE A 41 1.85 -7.67 12.34
N LYS A 42 1.66 -8.68 11.47
CA LYS A 42 2.31 -10.00 11.58
C LYS A 42 2.13 -10.66 12.97
N GLY A 43 0.98 -10.44 13.60
CA GLY A 43 0.66 -11.01 14.91
C GLY A 43 1.05 -10.16 16.11
N GLU A 44 1.81 -9.08 15.91
CA GLU A 44 2.32 -8.24 17.01
C GLU A 44 1.63 -6.87 17.03
N PRO A 45 1.26 -6.34 18.21
CA PRO A 45 0.78 -4.97 18.34
C PRO A 45 1.93 -3.98 18.09
N LYS A 46 1.66 -2.97 17.26
CA LYS A 46 2.59 -1.88 16.91
C LYS A 46 1.83 -0.55 16.94
N THR A 47 2.43 0.46 17.56
CA THR A 47 1.96 1.85 17.42
C THR A 47 2.37 2.38 16.05
N VAL A 48 1.40 2.89 15.30
CA VAL A 48 1.58 3.39 13.94
C VAL A 48 1.12 4.84 13.89
N HIS A 49 1.97 5.68 13.30
CA HIS A 49 1.68 7.07 12.98
C HIS A 49 1.43 7.21 11.47
N LEU A 50 0.35 7.87 11.08
CA LEU A 50 -0.06 8.02 9.69
C LEU A 50 0.81 9.08 9.00
N ALA A 51 1.63 8.65 8.04
CA ALA A 51 2.50 9.55 7.30
C ALA A 51 1.70 10.60 6.51
N GLY A 52 2.09 11.88 6.63
CA GLY A 52 1.45 12.99 5.92
C GLY A 52 0.11 13.45 6.52
N ILE A 53 -0.29 12.89 7.67
CA ILE A 53 -1.47 13.32 8.42
C ILE A 53 -0.99 13.90 9.75
N ASP A 54 -1.08 15.22 9.86
CA ASP A 54 -0.84 15.95 11.09
C ASP A 54 -2.18 16.43 11.65
N THR A 55 -2.51 15.99 12.85
CA THR A 55 -3.74 16.33 13.55
C THR A 55 -3.40 17.00 14.86
N PRO A 56 -4.24 17.93 15.35
CA PRO A 56 -4.10 18.42 16.72
C PRO A 56 -4.08 17.23 17.67
N GLU A 57 -3.17 17.26 18.64
CA GLU A 57 -3.13 16.24 19.69
C GLU A 57 -4.45 16.28 20.47
N LEU A 58 -4.96 15.11 20.82
CA LEU A 58 -6.04 15.02 21.80
C LEU A 58 -5.53 15.61 23.12
N SER A 59 -6.09 16.75 23.51
CA SER A 59 -5.87 17.32 24.84
C SER A 59 -6.58 16.45 25.87
N ASP A 60 -5.82 15.83 26.77
CA ASP A 60 -6.33 15.11 27.95
C ASP A 60 -7.25 15.98 28.83
#